data_AF-A0A090EHY8-F1
#
_entry.id   AF-A0A090EHY8-F1
#
_cell.length_a   1.000
_cell.length_b   1.000
_cell.length_c   1.000
_cell.angle_alpha   90.00
_cell.angle_beta   90.00
_cell.angle_gamma   90.00
#
_symmetry.space_group_name_H-M   'P 1'
#
loop_
_entity.id
_entity.type
_entity.pdbx_description
1 polymer ?
#
loop_
_entity_poly.entity_id
_entity_poly.type
_entity_poly.pdbx_seq_one_letter_code
_entity_poly.pdbx_strand_id
1 'polypeptide(L)'
;MERLVEKKVLYFLSSRYRGREDVRDTLRELREYGRLVMIGGAIRDIALFGNAGFKSDLDLVIDTNDLVDFERRMKVIGARVNRFGGYALPLRRWQVDVWPLKRTWAHLNGHVRVESFKDLPKATFFTCDAVIYDLEERNLISRDGYFDELSKRVLEVNLLPNPNPKGNAVRAIRYSLLKGFRWGPGLAKFFAETVGEVGWAALEKEEERSFNARCLGMMNSAEFLKELNRFLLRKETSAFEPLSFRRVLQLELPLWNSDALT
;
A
#
# COMPACT_ATOMS: atom_id res chain seq x y z
N MET A 1 -19.42 -8.30 -3.95
CA MET A 1 -18.05 -8.42 -3.37
C MET A 1 -17.89 -7.58 -2.10
N GLU A 2 -18.28 -6.31 -2.15
CA GLU A 2 -18.21 -5.34 -1.04
C GLU A 2 -18.66 -5.87 0.34
N ARG A 3 -19.93 -6.32 0.47
CA ARG A 3 -20.47 -6.86 1.74
C ARG A 3 -19.64 -8.01 2.34
N LEU A 4 -18.97 -8.80 1.49
CA LEU A 4 -18.09 -9.86 1.97
C LEU A 4 -16.78 -9.28 2.52
N VAL A 5 -16.24 -8.24 1.90
CA VAL A 5 -15.06 -7.52 2.39
C VAL A 5 -15.37 -6.83 3.72
N GLU A 6 -16.51 -6.15 3.85
CA GLU A 6 -16.97 -5.56 5.12
C GLU A 6 -16.96 -6.60 6.25
N LYS A 7 -17.58 -7.76 6.03
CA LYS A 7 -17.59 -8.87 7.00
C LYS A 7 -16.17 -9.34 7.35
N LYS A 8 -15.27 -9.42 6.36
CA LYS A 8 -13.88 -9.85 6.59
C LYS A 8 -13.09 -8.81 7.38
N VAL A 9 -13.26 -7.52 7.11
CA VAL A 9 -12.64 -6.42 7.86
C VAL A 9 -13.19 -6.38 9.29
N LEU A 10 -14.51 -6.52 9.47
CA LEU A 10 -15.12 -6.60 10.79
C LEU A 10 -14.61 -7.81 11.59
N TYR A 11 -14.48 -8.97 10.94
CA TYR A 11 -13.85 -10.14 11.56
C TYR A 11 -12.38 -9.86 11.90
N PHE A 12 -11.64 -9.17 11.03
CA PHE A 12 -10.26 -8.78 11.30
C PHE A 12 -10.18 -8.00 12.62
N LEU A 13 -10.98 -6.96 12.75
CA LEU A 13 -11.00 -6.04 13.90
C LEU A 13 -11.54 -6.67 15.20
N SER A 14 -12.46 -7.64 15.11
CA SER A 14 -13.09 -8.25 16.29
C SER A 14 -12.40 -9.53 16.79
N SER A 15 -11.71 -10.25 15.90
CA SER A 15 -11.07 -11.53 16.21
C SER A 15 -9.92 -11.40 17.22
N ARG A 16 -9.85 -12.31 18.20
CA ARG A 16 -8.70 -12.44 19.11
C ARG A 16 -7.51 -13.19 18.50
N TYR A 17 -7.70 -13.87 17.36
CA TYR A 17 -6.63 -14.60 16.68
C TYR A 17 -5.49 -13.67 16.20
N ARG A 18 -4.26 -14.21 16.22
CA ARG A 18 -3.02 -13.54 15.78
C ARG A 18 -2.63 -12.27 16.56
N GLY A 19 -3.10 -12.12 17.81
CA GLY A 19 -2.70 -11.02 18.69
C GLY A 19 -3.19 -9.66 18.21
N ARG A 20 -4.47 -9.56 17.82
CA ARG A 20 -5.13 -8.32 17.41
C ARG A 20 -5.74 -7.53 18.57
N GLU A 21 -5.49 -7.97 19.79
CA GLU A 21 -6.02 -7.36 21.00
C GLU A 21 -5.48 -5.93 21.14
N ASP A 22 -4.16 -5.75 20.96
CA ASP A 22 -3.50 -4.45 20.94
C ASP A 22 -4.15 -3.47 19.94
N VAL A 23 -4.49 -3.93 18.73
CA VAL A 23 -5.15 -3.10 17.71
C VAL A 23 -6.53 -2.69 18.17
N ARG A 24 -7.32 -3.62 18.71
CA ARG A 24 -8.69 -3.34 19.17
C ARG A 24 -8.70 -2.38 20.36
N ASP A 25 -7.78 -2.56 21.30
CA ASP A 25 -7.70 -1.73 22.51
C ASP A 25 -7.22 -0.31 22.13
N THR A 26 -6.25 -0.21 21.22
CA THR A 26 -5.84 1.06 20.58
C THR A 26 -7.01 1.75 19.89
N LEU A 27 -7.79 1.02 19.08
CA LEU A 27 -8.94 1.60 18.39
C LEU A 27 -10.03 2.07 19.37
N ARG A 28 -10.23 1.35 20.48
CA ARG A 28 -11.17 1.79 21.53
C ARG A 28 -10.74 3.11 22.14
N GLU A 29 -9.46 3.24 22.45
CA GLU A 29 -8.89 4.46 23.03
C GLU A 29 -8.95 5.64 22.04
N LEU A 30 -8.54 5.43 20.79
CA LEU A 30 -8.55 6.50 19.78
C LEU A 30 -9.94 7.06 19.48
N ARG A 31 -10.99 6.27 19.68
CA ARG A 31 -12.40 6.70 19.52
C ARG A 31 -12.82 7.79 20.49
N GLU A 32 -12.13 7.93 21.62
CA GLU A 32 -12.38 9.02 22.57
C GLU A 32 -12.02 10.39 21.97
N TYR A 33 -11.13 10.40 20.98
CA TYR A 33 -10.60 11.62 20.36
C TYR A 33 -11.28 12.00 19.04
N GLY A 34 -12.10 11.11 18.45
CA GLY A 34 -12.73 11.36 17.16
C GLY A 34 -13.21 10.11 16.45
N ARG A 35 -13.81 10.31 15.27
CA ARG A 35 -14.24 9.21 14.40
C ARG A 35 -13.05 8.62 13.65
N LEU A 36 -13.10 7.31 13.37
CA LEU A 36 -11.98 6.59 12.77
C LEU A 36 -12.40 5.87 11.50
N VAL A 37 -11.50 5.94 10.52
CA VAL A 37 -11.60 5.09 9.34
C VAL A 37 -10.29 4.38 9.09
N MET A 38 -10.36 3.17 8.54
CA MET A 38 -9.20 2.48 7.99
C MET A 38 -9.14 2.78 6.49
N ILE A 39 -7.94 3.00 5.95
CA ILE A 39 -7.76 3.34 4.54
C ILE A 39 -6.74 2.42 3.84
N GLY A 40 -6.99 2.15 2.57
CA GLY A 40 -5.98 1.65 1.65
C GLY A 40 -5.58 0.19 1.83
N GLY A 41 -4.29 -0.02 2.07
CA GLY A 41 -3.63 -1.28 1.74
C GLY A 41 -4.15 -2.50 2.48
N ALA A 42 -4.61 -2.31 3.72
CA ALA A 42 -5.19 -3.38 4.50
C ALA A 42 -6.50 -3.91 3.95
N ILE A 43 -7.39 -3.02 3.55
CA ILE A 43 -8.69 -3.38 2.98
C ILE A 43 -8.49 -4.10 1.64
N ARG A 44 -7.61 -3.56 0.78
CA ARG A 44 -7.23 -4.18 -0.50
C ARG A 44 -6.72 -5.61 -0.30
N ASP A 45 -5.83 -5.81 0.66
CA ASP A 45 -5.25 -7.13 0.92
C ASP A 45 -6.27 -8.12 1.49
N ILE A 46 -7.16 -7.66 2.38
CA ILE A 46 -8.26 -8.48 2.89
C ILE A 46 -9.23 -8.85 1.76
N ALA A 47 -9.50 -7.94 0.83
CA ALA A 47 -10.35 -8.18 -0.32
C ALA A 47 -9.75 -9.25 -1.27
N LEU A 48 -8.45 -9.12 -1.58
CA LEU A 48 -7.76 -10.01 -2.53
C LEU A 48 -7.31 -11.35 -1.94
N PHE A 49 -6.84 -11.36 -0.70
CA PHE A 49 -6.13 -12.50 -0.10
C PHE A 49 -6.76 -12.99 1.21
N GLY A 50 -7.80 -12.30 1.70
CA GLY A 50 -8.43 -12.61 2.97
C GLY A 50 -7.54 -12.32 4.18
N ASN A 51 -8.10 -12.59 5.36
CA ASN A 51 -7.44 -12.28 6.64
C ASN A 51 -6.16 -13.08 6.90
N ALA A 52 -6.00 -14.24 6.24
CA ALA A 52 -4.81 -15.07 6.38
C ALA A 52 -3.62 -14.54 5.55
N GLY A 53 -3.91 -13.95 4.38
CA GLY A 53 -2.93 -13.42 3.43
C GLY A 53 -2.66 -11.92 3.55
N PHE A 54 -3.30 -11.23 4.49
CA PHE A 54 -3.03 -9.83 4.82
C PHE A 54 -1.61 -9.64 5.35
N LYS A 55 -0.87 -8.68 4.75
CA LYS A 55 0.52 -8.34 5.11
C LYS A 55 0.80 -6.84 5.10
N SER A 56 -0.20 -6.00 4.82
CA SER A 56 -0.01 -4.54 4.80
C SER A 56 -0.05 -3.97 6.21
N ASP A 57 0.42 -2.74 6.34
CA ASP A 57 0.27 -1.95 7.56
C ASP A 57 -1.20 -1.54 7.73
N LEU A 58 -1.57 -1.12 8.94
CA LEU A 58 -2.89 -0.55 9.23
C LEU A 58 -2.80 0.97 9.24
N ASP A 59 -3.25 1.59 8.15
CA ASP A 59 -3.39 3.04 8.07
C ASP A 59 -4.78 3.46 8.56
N LEU A 60 -4.82 4.30 9.59
CA LEU A 60 -6.03 4.87 10.17
C LEU A 60 -6.05 6.38 9.94
N VAL A 61 -7.24 6.92 9.67
CA VAL A 61 -7.47 8.38 9.65
C VAL A 61 -8.49 8.72 10.72
N ILE A 62 -8.17 9.73 11.53
CA ILE A 62 -9.03 10.22 12.61
C ILE A 62 -9.54 11.63 12.29
N ASP A 63 -10.85 11.83 12.36
CA ASP A 63 -11.45 13.17 12.37
C ASP A 63 -11.61 13.60 13.82
N THR A 64 -10.64 14.37 14.30
CA THR A 64 -10.45 14.67 15.73
C THR A 64 -11.42 15.75 16.20
N ASN A 65 -12.03 15.55 17.37
CA ASN A 65 -12.85 16.58 18.03
C ASN A 65 -11.98 17.76 18.50
N ASP A 66 -10.80 17.47 19.04
CA ASP A 66 -9.76 18.43 19.44
C ASP A 66 -8.40 17.88 19.00
N LEU A 67 -7.76 18.58 18.06
CA LEU A 67 -6.47 18.18 17.52
C LEU A 67 -5.35 18.31 18.56
N VAL A 68 -5.37 19.33 19.42
CA VAL A 68 -4.31 19.56 20.42
C VAL A 68 -4.33 18.46 21.48
N ASP A 69 -5.52 18.06 21.90
CA ASP A 69 -5.68 16.97 22.86
C ASP A 69 -5.26 15.61 22.26
N PHE A 70 -5.68 15.33 21.02
CA PHE A 70 -5.22 14.16 20.28
C PHE A 70 -3.68 14.10 20.19
N GLU A 71 -3.03 15.20 19.80
CA GLU A 71 -1.57 15.26 19.68
C GLU A 71 -0.85 15.09 21.01
N ARG A 72 -1.41 15.64 22.09
CA ARG A 72 -0.95 15.40 23.45
C ARG A 72 -1.03 13.92 23.79
N ARG A 73 -2.15 13.26 23.46
CA ARG A 73 -2.29 11.83 23.69
C ARG A 73 -1.28 11.01 22.89
N MET A 74 -1.08 11.33 21.61
CA MET A 74 -0.08 10.66 20.77
C MET A 74 1.32 10.74 21.39
N LYS A 75 1.68 11.89 21.97
CA LYS A 75 2.93 12.04 22.72
C LYS A 75 2.98 11.17 23.97
N VAL A 76 1.89 11.12 24.76
CA VAL A 76 1.82 10.33 26.00
C VAL A 76 1.98 8.84 25.74
N ILE A 77 1.36 8.31 24.68
CA ILE A 77 1.50 6.89 24.31
C ILE A 77 2.83 6.57 23.64
N GLY A 78 3.69 7.56 23.38
CA GLY A 78 4.99 7.37 22.75
C GLY A 78 4.93 7.15 21.23
N ALA A 79 3.88 7.63 20.57
CA ALA A 79 3.79 7.57 19.11
C ALA A 79 4.89 8.43 18.47
N ARG A 80 5.41 7.98 17.33
CA ARG A 80 6.46 8.68 16.58
C ARG A 80 5.86 9.34 15.35
N VAL A 81 6.21 10.60 15.09
CA VAL A 81 5.80 11.26 13.85
C VAL A 81 6.57 10.63 12.68
N ASN A 82 5.84 10.10 11.69
CA ASN A 82 6.43 9.55 10.48
C ASN A 82 6.87 10.68 9.53
N ARG A 83 7.64 10.32 8.49
CA ARG A 83 8.24 11.29 7.54
C ARG A 83 7.24 12.18 6.78
N PHE A 84 5.95 11.88 6.88
CA PHE A 84 4.88 12.54 6.14
C PHE A 84 3.85 13.23 7.06
N GLY A 85 4.06 13.19 8.39
CA GLY A 85 3.25 13.89 9.39
C GLY A 85 2.18 13.05 10.09
N GLY A 86 2.11 11.74 9.82
CA GLY A 86 1.27 10.80 10.58
C GLY A 86 1.94 10.30 11.86
N TYR A 87 1.19 9.63 12.73
CA TYR A 87 1.67 9.08 13.99
C TYR A 87 1.79 7.56 13.90
N ALA A 88 3.01 7.05 13.92
CA ALA A 88 3.30 5.62 14.04
C ALA A 88 3.16 5.19 15.50
N LEU A 89 2.22 4.27 15.77
CA LEU A 89 1.93 3.79 17.11
C LEU A 89 2.95 2.74 17.57
N PRO A 90 3.33 2.71 18.86
CA PRO A 90 4.36 1.80 19.36
C PRO A 90 3.80 0.40 19.68
N LEU A 91 3.18 -0.24 18.69
CA LEU A 91 2.64 -1.59 18.83
C LEU A 91 3.69 -2.64 18.43
N ARG A 92 3.74 -3.77 19.16
CA ARG A 92 4.78 -4.79 18.96
C ARG A 92 4.58 -5.65 17.72
N ARG A 93 3.34 -5.98 17.39
CA ARG A 93 2.98 -6.97 16.35
C ARG A 93 2.42 -6.34 15.08
N TRP A 94 1.91 -5.12 15.17
CA TRP A 94 1.20 -4.46 14.09
C TRP A 94 1.85 -3.12 13.82
N GLN A 95 2.13 -2.83 12.56
CA GLN A 95 2.46 -1.48 12.15
C GLN A 95 1.15 -0.73 11.94
N VAL A 96 0.92 0.28 12.79
CA VAL A 96 -0.29 1.09 12.77
C VAL A 96 0.10 2.55 12.71
N ASP A 97 -0.33 3.23 11.65
CA ASP A 97 -0.15 4.67 11.48
C ASP A 97 -1.52 5.35 11.61
N VAL A 98 -1.57 6.45 12.35
CA VAL A 98 -2.78 7.27 12.55
C VAL A 98 -2.55 8.67 12.01
N TRP A 99 -3.48 9.15 11.20
CA TRP A 99 -3.40 10.44 10.54
C TRP A 99 -4.58 11.32 10.94
N PRO A 100 -4.37 12.55 11.44
CA PRO A 100 -5.47 13.50 11.54
C PRO A 100 -6.00 13.84 10.15
N LEU A 101 -7.31 13.85 9.96
CA LEU A 101 -7.97 14.05 8.66
C LEU A 101 -7.47 15.31 7.93
N LYS A 102 -7.40 16.42 8.67
CA LYS A 102 -6.93 17.73 8.20
C LYS A 102 -5.41 17.87 8.13
N ARG A 103 -4.64 16.82 8.47
CA ARG A 103 -3.17 16.78 8.35
C ARG A 103 -2.67 15.70 7.39
N THR A 104 -3.56 15.15 6.57
CA THR A 104 -3.12 14.27 5.47
C THR A 104 -2.24 15.05 4.48
N TRP A 105 -1.20 14.39 3.98
CA TRP A 105 -0.19 15.04 3.14
C TRP A 105 -0.80 15.72 1.89
N ALA A 106 -1.72 15.04 1.20
CA ALA A 106 -2.36 15.57 -0.01
C ALA A 106 -3.21 16.82 0.27
N HIS A 107 -3.78 16.91 1.47
CA HIS A 107 -4.53 18.08 1.92
C HIS A 107 -3.62 19.27 2.22
N LEU A 108 -2.58 19.04 3.04
CA LEU A 108 -1.65 20.09 3.44
C LEU A 108 -0.88 20.71 2.25
N ASN A 109 -0.66 19.94 1.19
CA ASN A 109 0.03 20.41 -0.02
C ASN A 109 -0.92 20.90 -1.12
N GLY A 110 -2.23 21.01 -0.83
CA GLY A 110 -3.20 21.58 -1.76
C GLY A 110 -3.53 20.72 -2.99
N HIS A 111 -3.16 19.44 -3.00
CA HIS A 111 -3.43 18.54 -4.12
C HIS A 111 -4.86 17.97 -4.09
N VAL A 112 -5.41 17.75 -2.88
CA VAL A 112 -6.79 17.30 -2.68
C VAL A 112 -7.38 18.03 -1.48
N ARG A 113 -8.55 18.64 -1.65
CA ARG A 113 -9.31 19.18 -0.53
C ARG A 113 -10.00 18.05 0.23
N VAL A 114 -9.56 17.77 1.45
CA VAL A 114 -10.10 16.69 2.30
C VAL A 114 -11.01 17.31 3.36
N GLU A 115 -12.31 17.37 3.06
CA GLU A 115 -13.29 17.91 4.00
C GLU A 115 -13.88 16.83 4.92
N SER A 116 -14.01 15.61 4.40
CA SER A 116 -14.58 14.47 5.09
C SER A 116 -13.85 13.17 4.71
N PHE A 117 -14.17 12.06 5.39
CA PHE A 117 -13.66 10.74 5.01
C PHE A 117 -14.00 10.34 3.57
N LYS A 118 -15.07 10.89 2.97
CA LYS A 118 -15.42 10.59 1.57
C LYS A 118 -14.42 11.16 0.55
N ASP A 119 -13.58 12.11 0.95
CA ASP A 119 -12.58 12.72 0.07
C ASP A 119 -11.25 11.99 0.09
N LEU A 120 -10.97 11.25 1.16
CA LEU A 120 -9.73 10.51 1.35
C LEU A 120 -9.38 9.51 0.22
N PRO A 121 -10.32 8.81 -0.44
CA PRO A 121 -9.95 7.92 -1.55
C PRO A 121 -9.29 8.67 -2.72
N LYS A 122 -9.56 9.98 -2.87
CA LYS A 122 -8.91 10.82 -3.89
C LYS A 122 -7.46 11.14 -3.55
N ALA A 123 -7.06 11.00 -2.28
CA ALA A 123 -5.73 11.33 -1.78
C ALA A 123 -4.73 10.17 -1.87
N THR A 124 -5.15 8.97 -2.27
CA THR A 124 -4.24 7.82 -2.39
C THR A 124 -3.50 7.84 -3.71
N PHE A 125 -2.24 7.39 -3.70
CA PHE A 125 -1.43 7.32 -4.92
C PHE A 125 -1.93 6.25 -5.89
N PHE A 126 -2.25 5.05 -5.40
CA PHE A 126 -2.74 3.95 -6.23
C PHE A 126 -4.27 3.84 -6.18
N THR A 127 -4.88 3.51 -7.32
CA THR A 127 -6.32 3.26 -7.42
C THR A 127 -6.80 2.10 -6.54
N CYS A 128 -6.01 1.02 -6.44
CA CYS A 128 -6.35 -0.11 -5.58
C CYS A 128 -6.32 0.23 -4.08
N ASP A 129 -5.73 1.37 -3.71
CA ASP A 129 -5.66 1.86 -2.33
C ASP A 129 -6.79 2.86 -2.03
N ALA A 130 -7.56 3.27 -3.04
CA ALA A 130 -8.64 4.25 -2.92
C ALA A 130 -9.92 3.63 -2.32
N VAL A 131 -9.80 3.04 -1.14
CA VAL A 131 -10.89 2.39 -0.41
C VAL A 131 -10.76 2.68 1.08
N ILE A 132 -11.90 2.86 1.74
CA ILE A 132 -12.00 3.17 3.15
C ILE A 132 -13.00 2.24 3.79
N TYR A 133 -12.75 1.88 5.05
CA TYR A 133 -13.72 1.22 5.90
C TYR A 133 -14.02 2.15 7.08
N ASP A 134 -15.28 2.55 7.22
CA ASP A 134 -15.74 3.35 8.35
C ASP A 134 -15.95 2.42 9.56
N LEU A 135 -15.25 2.69 10.67
CA LEU A 135 -15.27 1.78 11.81
C LEU A 135 -16.58 1.89 12.61
N GLU A 136 -17.28 3.02 12.51
CA GLU A 136 -18.53 3.29 13.20
C GLU A 136 -19.72 2.79 12.38
N GLU A 137 -19.80 3.21 11.11
CA GLU A 137 -20.87 2.82 10.18
C GLU A 137 -20.70 1.39 9.64
N ARG A 138 -19.50 0.81 9.80
CA ARG A 138 -19.14 -0.55 9.38
C ARG A 138 -19.38 -0.83 7.89
N ASN A 139 -19.18 0.19 7.07
CA ASN A 139 -19.35 0.11 5.63
C ASN A 139 -18.07 0.53 4.90
N LEU A 140 -17.99 0.14 3.63
CA LEU A 140 -16.91 0.56 2.74
C LEU A 140 -17.29 1.86 2.01
N ILE A 141 -16.31 2.72 1.80
CA ILE A 141 -16.41 3.94 0.98
C ILE A 141 -15.34 3.84 -0.10
N SER A 142 -15.78 3.82 -1.36
CA SER A 142 -14.91 3.80 -2.54
C SER A 142 -15.66 4.34 -3.74
N ARG A 143 -14.96 4.52 -4.87
CA ARG A 143 -15.62 4.86 -6.14
C ARG A 143 -16.44 3.69 -6.67
N ASP A 144 -17.44 4.00 -7.49
CA ASP A 144 -18.19 2.99 -8.24
C ASP A 144 -17.23 2.13 -9.08
N GLY A 145 -17.47 0.82 -9.11
CA GLY A 145 -16.65 -0.14 -9.86
C GLY A 145 -15.30 -0.51 -9.20
N TYR A 146 -14.97 0.02 -8.01
CA TYR A 146 -13.69 -0.26 -7.33
C TYR A 146 -13.37 -1.76 -7.23
N PHE A 147 -14.32 -2.60 -6.79
CA PHE A 147 -14.07 -4.03 -6.64
C PHE A 147 -13.92 -4.77 -7.97
N ASP A 148 -14.62 -4.32 -9.01
CA ASP A 148 -14.51 -4.91 -10.34
C ASP A 148 -13.12 -4.64 -10.92
N GLU A 149 -12.62 -3.41 -10.77
CA GLU A 149 -11.26 -3.03 -11.17
C GLU A 149 -10.19 -3.75 -10.34
N LEU A 150 -10.40 -3.85 -9.03
CA LEU A 150 -9.51 -4.58 -8.13
C LEU A 150 -9.40 -6.05 -8.56
N SER A 151 -10.52 -6.67 -8.97
CA SER A 151 -10.54 -8.06 -9.43
C SER A 151 -9.72 -8.28 -10.72
N LYS A 152 -9.66 -7.28 -11.61
CA LYS A 152 -8.86 -7.30 -12.86
C LYS A 152 -7.36 -7.16 -12.62
N ARG A 153 -6.96 -6.83 -11.39
CA ARG A 153 -5.58 -6.60 -10.95
C ARG A 153 -4.82 -5.65 -11.86
N VAL A 154 -5.45 -4.53 -12.23
CA VAL A 154 -4.79 -3.43 -12.93
C VAL A 154 -4.50 -2.33 -11.93
N LEU A 155 -3.22 -2.04 -11.74
CA LEU A 155 -2.71 -0.98 -10.87
C LEU A 155 -2.54 0.29 -11.70
N GLU A 156 -3.12 1.38 -11.22
CA GLU A 156 -3.05 2.67 -11.89
C GLU A 156 -2.80 3.80 -10.88
N VAL A 157 -2.26 4.92 -11.36
CA VAL A 157 -2.10 6.15 -10.60
C VAL A 157 -3.46 6.81 -10.40
N ASN A 158 -3.79 7.12 -9.16
CA ASN A 158 -4.99 7.85 -8.76
C ASN A 158 -4.67 9.33 -8.50
N LEU A 159 -3.62 9.62 -7.73
CA LEU A 159 -3.11 10.97 -7.51
C LEU A 159 -1.60 11.01 -7.80
N LEU A 160 -1.20 11.72 -8.86
CA LEU A 160 0.19 11.75 -9.31
C LEU A 160 1.12 12.51 -8.33
N PRO A 161 0.79 13.72 -7.83
CA PRO A 161 1.61 14.39 -6.82
C PRO A 161 1.76 13.50 -5.57
N ASN A 162 3.01 13.25 -5.17
CA ASN A 162 3.30 12.41 -4.01
C ASN A 162 4.68 12.75 -3.41
N PRO A 163 4.88 12.55 -2.09
CA PRO A 163 6.10 12.96 -1.42
C PRO A 163 7.27 11.97 -1.58
N ASN A 164 7.04 10.80 -2.19
CA ASN A 164 8.10 9.82 -2.43
C ASN A 164 7.90 9.06 -3.75
N PRO A 165 8.22 9.67 -4.90
CA PRO A 165 8.08 9.03 -6.20
C PRO A 165 8.87 7.71 -6.31
N LYS A 166 10.11 7.67 -5.80
CA LYS A 166 10.93 6.44 -5.75
C LYS A 166 10.25 5.32 -4.98
N GLY A 167 9.73 5.63 -3.79
CA GLY A 167 9.01 4.65 -2.97
C GLY A 167 7.76 4.10 -3.66
N ASN A 168 7.01 4.95 -4.37
CA ASN A 168 5.85 4.50 -5.14
C ASN A 168 6.26 3.68 -6.38
N ALA A 169 7.36 4.02 -7.06
CA ALA A 169 7.90 3.19 -8.14
C ALA A 169 8.31 1.80 -7.63
N VAL A 170 9.01 1.72 -6.48
CA VAL A 170 9.33 0.45 -5.81
C VAL A 170 8.06 -0.34 -5.50
N ARG A 171 7.03 0.31 -4.92
CA ARG A 171 5.75 -0.34 -4.60
C ARG A 171 5.04 -0.89 -5.84
N ALA A 172 5.13 -0.23 -6.99
CA ALA A 172 4.54 -0.71 -8.24
C ALA A 172 5.12 -2.08 -8.66
N ILE A 173 6.44 -2.24 -8.61
CA ILE A 173 7.10 -3.53 -8.91
C ILE A 173 6.69 -4.59 -7.88
N ARG A 174 6.71 -4.23 -6.59
CA ARG A 174 6.32 -5.14 -5.50
C ARG A 174 4.88 -5.61 -5.64
N TYR A 175 3.95 -4.74 -6.01
CA TYR A 175 2.55 -5.11 -6.22
C TYR A 175 2.39 -6.04 -7.41
N SER A 176 3.21 -5.87 -8.45
CA SER A 176 3.22 -6.78 -9.58
C SER A 176 3.71 -8.17 -9.18
N LEU A 177 4.87 -8.24 -8.53
CA LEU A 177 5.50 -9.52 -8.19
C LEU A 177 4.83 -10.27 -7.04
N LEU A 178 4.37 -9.56 -6.00
CA LEU A 178 3.81 -10.18 -4.80
C LEU A 178 2.29 -10.30 -4.85
N LYS A 179 1.63 -9.47 -5.65
CA LYS A 179 0.16 -9.36 -5.69
C LYS A 179 -0.41 -9.55 -7.09
N GLY A 180 0.42 -9.81 -8.11
CA GLY A 180 -0.02 -10.13 -9.47
C GLY A 180 -0.71 -8.97 -10.19
N PHE A 181 -0.37 -7.73 -9.84
CA PHE A 181 -0.88 -6.57 -10.57
C PHE A 181 -0.17 -6.37 -11.91
N ARG A 182 -0.95 -6.02 -12.93
CA ARG A 182 -0.50 -5.41 -14.17
C ARG A 182 -0.62 -3.89 -14.07
N TRP A 183 0.03 -3.14 -14.94
CA TRP A 183 0.05 -1.67 -14.88
C TRP A 183 -0.81 -1.05 -15.97
N GLY A 184 -1.63 -0.07 -15.59
CA GLY A 184 -2.23 0.83 -16.56
C GLY A 184 -1.19 1.79 -17.17
N PRO A 185 -1.53 2.46 -18.28
CA PRO A 185 -0.62 3.36 -18.98
C PRO A 185 -0.08 4.51 -18.12
N GLY A 186 -0.88 5.05 -17.20
CA GLY A 186 -0.46 6.16 -16.33
C GLY A 186 0.67 5.76 -15.40
N LEU A 187 0.54 4.60 -14.77
CA LEU A 187 1.56 4.02 -13.90
C LEU A 187 2.81 3.60 -14.67
N ALA A 188 2.65 2.99 -15.84
CA ALA A 188 3.76 2.65 -16.72
C ALA A 188 4.59 3.89 -17.08
N LYS A 189 3.92 4.99 -17.42
CA LYS A 189 4.54 6.28 -17.71
C LYS A 189 5.25 6.85 -16.47
N PHE A 190 4.56 6.94 -15.33
CA PHE A 190 5.13 7.41 -14.07
C PHE A 190 6.40 6.63 -13.69
N PHE A 191 6.37 5.30 -13.83
CA PHE A 191 7.52 4.46 -13.51
C PHE A 191 8.69 4.73 -14.46
N ALA A 192 8.44 4.81 -15.77
CA ALA A 192 9.47 5.10 -16.76
C ALA A 192 10.13 6.47 -16.53
N GLU A 193 9.33 7.50 -16.24
CA GLU A 193 9.81 8.84 -15.91
C GLU A 193 10.66 8.82 -14.63
N THR A 194 10.18 8.16 -13.57
CA THR A 194 10.92 8.05 -12.30
C THR A 194 12.26 7.34 -12.49
N VAL A 195 12.29 6.23 -13.25
CA VAL A 195 13.55 5.53 -13.55
C VAL A 195 14.47 6.35 -14.44
N GLY A 196 13.91 7.08 -15.42
CA GLY A 196 14.70 7.98 -16.27
C GLY A 196 15.38 9.09 -15.47
N GLU A 197 14.72 9.61 -14.43
CA GLU A 197 15.25 10.65 -13.56
C GLU A 197 16.29 10.12 -12.56
N VAL A 198 15.99 9.02 -11.85
CA VAL A 198 16.81 8.58 -10.71
C VAL A 198 17.67 7.34 -10.98
N GLY A 199 17.38 6.61 -12.06
CA GLY A 199 18.00 5.33 -12.38
C GLY A 199 17.46 4.15 -11.57
N TRP A 200 17.60 2.94 -12.13
CA TRP A 200 17.13 1.70 -11.51
C TRP A 200 17.84 1.40 -10.18
N ALA A 201 19.16 1.59 -10.11
CA ALA A 201 19.95 1.35 -8.90
C ALA A 201 19.49 2.21 -7.71
N ALA A 202 18.98 3.42 -7.96
CA ALA A 202 18.43 4.26 -6.91
C ALA A 202 17.10 3.70 -6.36
N LEU A 203 16.30 3.04 -7.22
CA LEU A 203 15.09 2.33 -6.77
C LEU A 203 15.46 1.10 -5.95
N GLU A 204 16.48 0.33 -6.35
CA GLU A 204 16.97 -0.80 -5.56
C GLU A 204 17.36 -0.32 -4.16
N LYS A 205 18.19 0.73 -4.07
CA LYS A 205 18.58 1.34 -2.79
C LYS A 205 17.40 1.85 -1.95
N GLU A 206 16.37 2.40 -2.58
CA GLU A 206 15.15 2.81 -1.88
C GLU A 206 14.37 1.60 -1.35
N GLU A 207 14.28 0.51 -2.12
CA GLU A 207 13.72 -0.75 -1.64
C GLU A 207 14.52 -1.26 -0.44
N GLU A 208 15.86 -1.17 -0.50
CA GLU A 208 16.71 -1.67 0.57
C GLU A 208 16.47 -1.01 1.92
N ARG A 209 16.15 0.28 1.88
CA ARG A 209 15.88 1.11 3.05
C ARG A 209 14.47 0.92 3.59
N SER A 210 13.53 0.57 2.73
CA SER A 210 12.10 0.60 3.04
C SER A 210 11.48 -0.79 3.23
N PHE A 211 12.10 -1.84 2.69
CA PHE A 211 11.54 -3.18 2.67
C PHE A 211 12.60 -4.26 2.88
N ASN A 212 12.19 -5.35 3.54
CA ASN A 212 13.07 -6.51 3.77
C ASN A 212 13.25 -7.37 2.50
N ALA A 213 12.19 -7.53 1.70
CA ALA A 213 12.25 -8.32 0.47
C ALA A 213 12.78 -7.46 -0.70
N ARG A 214 13.71 -8.02 -1.48
CA ARG A 214 14.39 -7.37 -2.62
C ARG A 214 13.72 -7.75 -3.95
N CYS A 215 12.54 -7.20 -4.24
CA CYS A 215 11.79 -7.51 -5.44
C CYS A 215 12.43 -6.95 -6.72
N LEU A 216 13.07 -5.79 -6.67
CA LEU A 216 13.73 -5.20 -7.85
C LEU A 216 14.89 -6.04 -8.35
N GLY A 217 15.69 -6.61 -7.44
CA GLY A 217 16.80 -7.51 -7.80
C GLY A 217 16.35 -8.82 -8.47
N MET A 218 15.07 -9.17 -8.36
CA MET A 218 14.47 -10.32 -9.04
C MET A 218 14.07 -10.02 -10.49
N MET A 219 14.24 -8.79 -10.98
CA MET A 219 13.83 -8.37 -12.32
C MET A 219 14.99 -8.39 -13.31
N ASN A 220 14.73 -8.76 -14.56
CA ASN A 220 15.60 -8.40 -15.67
C ASN A 220 15.35 -6.93 -16.04
N SER A 221 16.02 -6.01 -15.35
CA SER A 221 15.78 -4.56 -15.50
C SER A 221 16.04 -4.04 -16.92
N ALA A 222 17.04 -4.57 -17.62
CA ALA A 222 17.36 -4.15 -18.99
C ALA A 222 16.22 -4.51 -19.96
N GLU A 223 15.74 -5.75 -19.92
CA GLU A 223 14.63 -6.21 -20.76
C GLU A 223 13.31 -5.54 -20.37
N PHE A 224 13.06 -5.41 -19.06
CA PHE A 224 11.90 -4.73 -18.52
C PHE A 224 11.79 -3.29 -19.05
N LEU A 225 12.86 -2.49 -18.93
CA LEU A 225 12.84 -1.09 -19.37
C LEU A 225 12.71 -0.96 -20.89
N LYS A 226 13.31 -1.90 -21.65
CA LYS A 226 13.17 -1.96 -23.10
C LYS A 226 11.72 -2.19 -23.51
N GLU A 227 11.02 -3.17 -22.92
CA GLU A 227 9.62 -3.43 -23.24
C GLU A 227 8.68 -2.35 -22.70
N LEU A 228 8.97 -1.78 -21.52
CA LEU A 228 8.21 -0.65 -20.98
C LEU A 228 8.23 0.54 -21.95
N ASN A 229 9.39 0.87 -22.50
CA ASN A 229 9.50 1.96 -23.48
C ASN A 229 8.73 1.65 -24.77
N ARG A 230 8.75 0.40 -25.26
CA ARG A 230 7.96 -0.01 -26.43
C ARG A 230 6.46 0.09 -26.17
N PHE A 231 6.02 -0.36 -25.00
CA PHE A 231 4.63 -0.26 -24.56
C PHE A 231 4.15 1.20 -24.59
N LEU A 232 4.95 2.13 -24.05
CA LEU A 232 4.64 3.56 -24.05
C LEU A 232 4.62 4.18 -25.46
N LEU A 233 5.52 3.76 -26.35
CA LEU A 233 5.57 4.24 -27.74
C LEU A 233 4.35 3.81 -28.57
N ARG A 234 3.87 2.58 -28.36
CA ARG A 234 2.71 2.04 -29.08
C ARG A 234 1.38 2.67 -28.67
N LYS A 235 1.36 3.44 -27.57
CA LYS A 235 0.14 3.99 -26.96
C LYS A 235 -0.93 2.90 -26.74
N GLU A 236 -0.47 1.73 -26.32
CA GLU A 236 -1.36 0.59 -26.04
C GLU A 236 -2.33 0.95 -24.91
N THR A 237 -3.59 0.54 -25.07
CA THR A 237 -4.62 0.68 -24.03
C THR A 237 -4.68 -0.54 -23.10
N SER A 238 -3.98 -1.62 -23.46
CA SER A 238 -3.81 -2.82 -22.62
C SER A 238 -2.94 -2.53 -21.40
N ALA A 239 -3.10 -3.34 -20.35
CA ALA A 239 -2.23 -3.25 -19.18
C ALA A 239 -0.86 -3.90 -19.47
N PHE A 240 0.21 -3.23 -19.05
CA PHE A 240 1.59 -3.75 -19.09
C PHE A 240 1.78 -4.83 -18.02
N GLU A 241 2.55 -5.88 -18.31
CA GLU A 241 2.73 -7.03 -17.41
C GLU A 241 4.18 -7.15 -16.90
N PRO A 242 4.53 -6.49 -15.78
CA PRO A 242 5.86 -6.57 -15.19
C PRO A 242 6.32 -7.99 -14.84
N LEU A 243 5.39 -8.87 -14.45
CA LEU A 243 5.74 -10.21 -13.95
C LEU A 243 6.50 -11.05 -14.98
N SER A 244 6.27 -10.81 -16.29
CA SER A 244 6.96 -11.48 -17.39
C SER A 244 8.47 -11.26 -17.42
N PHE A 245 8.98 -10.26 -16.70
CA PHE A 245 10.41 -9.92 -16.65
C PHE A 245 11.07 -10.34 -15.34
N ARG A 246 10.40 -11.14 -14.52
CA ARG A 246 11.01 -11.76 -13.35
C ARG A 246 12.08 -12.75 -13.80
N ARG A 247 13.29 -12.64 -13.27
CA ARG A 247 14.36 -13.63 -13.44
C ARG A 247 13.86 -14.96 -12.90
N VAL A 248 13.89 -15.98 -13.75
CA VAL A 248 13.77 -17.37 -13.30
C VAL A 248 15.12 -17.71 -12.66
N LEU A 249 15.18 -17.71 -11.34
CA LEU A 249 16.27 -18.39 -10.65
C LEU A 249 16.06 -19.87 -10.94
N GLN A 250 16.79 -20.42 -11.92
CA GLN A 250 17.02 -21.87 -11.93
C GLN A 250 17.62 -22.17 -10.56
N LEU A 251 16.93 -23.02 -9.79
CA LEU A 251 17.56 -23.69 -8.67
C LEU A 251 18.73 -24.47 -9.30
N GLU A 252 19.95 -23.98 -9.12
CA GLU A 252 21.13 -24.82 -9.29
C GLU A 252 20.96 -25.95 -8.27
N LEU A 253 20.43 -27.08 -8.75
CA LEU A 253 20.48 -28.33 -8.00
C LEU A 253 21.97 -28.59 -7.78
N PRO A 254 22.44 -28.77 -6.52
CA PRO A 254 23.83 -29.11 -6.29
C PRO A 254 24.11 -30.40 -7.05
N LEU A 255 25.07 -30.33 -7.99
CA LEU A 255 25.64 -31.51 -8.63
C LEU A 255 26.16 -32.40 -7.50
N TRP A 256 25.44 -33.47 -7.21
CA TRP A 256 25.95 -34.55 -6.37
C TRP A 256 27.14 -35.15 -7.11
N ASN A 257 28.36 -34.79 -6.70
CA ASN A 257 29.57 -35.50 -7.10
C ASN A 257 29.49 -36.91 -6.50
N SER A 258 29.33 -37.91 -7.35
CA SER A 258 29.28 -39.33 -7.00
C SER A 258 30.66 -39.97 -6.85
N ASP A 259 31.70 -39.21 -6.51
CA ASP A 259 33.09 -39.69 -6.44
C ASP A 259 33.61 -39.79 -4.99
N ALA A 260 32.75 -40.23 -4.07
CA ALA A 260 33.15 -40.52 -2.69
C ALA A 260 32.59 -41.86 -2.20
N LEU A 261 32.75 -42.92 -2.98
CA LEU A 261 32.66 -44.32 -2.52
C LEU A 261 33.55 -45.21 -3.41
N THR A 262 34.86 -45.17 -3.16
CA THR A 262 35.80 -46.28 -3.37
C THR A 262 36.92 -46.16 -2.36
#